data_AF-A0A3B9A192-F1
#
_entry.id   AF-A0A3B9A192-F1
#
_cell.length_a   1.000
_cell.length_b   1.000
_cell.length_c   1.000
_cell.angle_alpha   90.00
_cell.angle_beta   90.00
_cell.angle_gamma   90.00
#
_symmetry.space_group_name_H-M   'P 1'
#
loop_
_entity.id
_entity.type
_entity.pdbx_description
1 polymer ?
#
loop_
_entity_poly.entity_id
_entity_poly.type
_entity_poly.pdbx_seq_one_letter_code
_entity_poly.pdbx_strand_id
1 'polypeptide(L)'
;MSYPFLNDALQAVKSLAFQRVPLNLVSTYKGVHFIERIEPIKIGVDSITFRAPRLQVCMTLRDPVYLYSRVLPETVRAKPQLINSHPQELRLSDFSFNGNLWFDRMEQRVQPDRPVEVMLKLNNRIYSATLRDISLHGAGLLLYIGDQPGFDVLVNTPVDLRFDLTPTTPIDVHGRVVCRRRVGTTMLYLGVRIFPSEEQTRWLENYIVRRKLEILNELDELINEQMEPQTAADLYF
;
A
#
# COMPACT_ATOMS: atom_id res chain seq x y z
N MET A 1 8.55 31.83 -11.29
CA MET A 1 7.33 32.23 -10.57
C MET A 1 7.18 31.29 -9.38
N SER A 2 7.33 31.81 -8.17
CA SER A 2 7.16 31.06 -6.92
C SER A 2 5.70 31.11 -6.48
N TYR A 3 5.07 29.95 -6.31
CA TYR A 3 3.68 29.85 -5.84
C TYR A 3 3.64 29.98 -4.31
N PRO A 4 2.92 30.94 -3.71
CA PRO A 4 3.00 31.26 -2.28
C PRO A 4 2.25 30.27 -1.34
N PHE A 5 1.88 29.07 -1.82
CA PHE A 5 1.04 28.12 -1.08
C PHE A 5 1.75 26.78 -0.75
N LEU A 6 3.07 26.72 -0.90
CA LEU A 6 3.85 25.48 -0.89
C LEU A 6 3.80 24.64 0.40
N ASN A 7 3.28 25.17 1.53
CA ASN A 7 3.25 24.47 2.81
C ASN A 7 1.85 24.03 3.29
N ASP A 8 0.77 24.41 2.59
CA ASP A 8 -0.59 24.01 2.95
C ASP A 8 -1.16 23.03 1.91
N ALA A 9 -1.24 21.77 2.28
CA ALA A 9 -1.70 20.70 1.40
C ALA A 9 -3.15 20.91 0.94
N LEU A 10 -4.03 21.44 1.80
CA LEU A 10 -5.41 21.71 1.43
C LEU A 10 -5.49 22.83 0.38
N GLN A 11 -4.73 23.92 0.57
CA GLN A 11 -4.72 25.02 -0.40
C GLN A 11 -4.11 24.61 -1.74
N ALA A 12 -3.07 23.77 -1.71
CA ALA A 12 -2.50 23.18 -2.92
C ALA A 12 -3.56 22.36 -3.66
N VAL A 13 -4.23 21.42 -2.98
CA VAL A 13 -5.27 20.57 -3.61
C VAL A 13 -6.45 21.42 -4.11
N LYS A 14 -6.91 22.42 -3.34
CA LYS A 14 -7.95 23.37 -3.78
C LYS A 14 -7.55 24.08 -5.06
N SER A 15 -6.32 24.60 -5.11
CA SER A 15 -5.80 25.31 -6.30
C SER A 15 -5.82 24.39 -7.53
N LEU A 16 -5.38 23.14 -7.38
CA LEU A 16 -5.43 22.16 -8.47
C LEU A 16 -6.87 21.83 -8.89
N ALA A 17 -7.78 21.68 -7.92
CA ALA A 17 -9.20 21.43 -8.19
C ALA A 17 -9.85 22.58 -8.97
N PHE A 18 -9.62 23.83 -8.56
CA PHE A 18 -10.12 25.03 -9.26
C PHE A 18 -9.54 25.14 -10.68
N GLN A 19 -8.25 24.87 -10.85
CA GLN A 19 -7.57 24.91 -12.14
C GLN A 19 -7.85 23.68 -13.02
N ARG A 20 -8.65 22.72 -12.53
CA ARG A 20 -8.92 21.43 -13.20
C ARG A 20 -7.65 20.66 -13.57
N VAL A 21 -6.58 20.84 -12.80
CA VAL A 21 -5.34 20.09 -12.97
C VAL A 21 -5.59 18.64 -12.53
N PRO A 22 -5.16 17.63 -13.31
CA PRO A 22 -5.37 16.22 -12.95
C PRO A 22 -4.81 15.90 -11.56
N LEU A 23 -5.66 15.32 -10.73
CA LEU A 23 -5.31 14.79 -9.42
C LEU A 23 -5.64 13.30 -9.40
N ASN A 24 -4.70 12.48 -8.95
CA ASN A 24 -4.87 11.05 -8.85
C ASN A 24 -5.04 10.65 -7.40
N LEU A 25 -6.09 9.89 -7.13
CA LEU A 25 -6.25 9.13 -5.89
C LEU A 25 -5.45 7.85 -5.99
N VAL A 26 -4.80 7.53 -4.88
CA VAL A 26 -4.00 6.33 -4.77
C VAL A 26 -4.38 5.57 -3.51
N SER A 27 -4.77 4.31 -3.71
CA SER A 27 -5.05 3.34 -2.67
C SER A 27 -4.26 2.06 -2.91
N THR A 28 -4.21 1.20 -1.90
CA THR A 28 -3.51 -0.08 -1.98
C THR A 28 -4.35 -1.20 -1.40
N TYR A 29 -4.27 -2.37 -2.03
CA TYR A 29 -4.87 -3.59 -1.51
C TYR A 29 -3.93 -4.76 -1.73
N LYS A 30 -3.54 -5.41 -0.63
CA LYS A 30 -2.56 -6.52 -0.62
C LYS A 30 -1.28 -6.19 -1.41
N GLY A 31 -0.86 -4.92 -1.39
CA GLY A 31 0.33 -4.41 -2.09
C GLY A 31 0.09 -3.89 -3.51
N VAL A 32 -1.03 -4.26 -4.16
CA VAL A 32 -1.39 -3.74 -5.49
C VAL A 32 -1.86 -2.29 -5.37
N HIS A 33 -1.28 -1.42 -6.20
CA HIS A 33 -1.64 -0.01 -6.27
C HIS A 33 -2.80 0.22 -7.24
N PHE A 34 -3.78 0.99 -6.77
CA PHE A 34 -4.88 1.49 -7.58
C PHE A 34 -4.72 2.99 -7.71
N ILE A 35 -4.60 3.47 -8.95
CA ILE A 35 -4.41 4.88 -9.27
C ILE A 35 -5.57 5.30 -10.15
N GLU A 36 -6.38 6.23 -9.68
CA GLU A 36 -7.53 6.73 -10.42
C GLU A 36 -7.55 8.25 -10.42
N ARG A 37 -7.81 8.85 -11.58
CA ARG A 37 -8.03 10.29 -11.69
C ARG A 37 -9.35 10.64 -11.03
N ILE A 38 -9.33 11.57 -10.09
CA ILE A 38 -10.54 12.05 -9.40
C ILE A 38 -10.93 13.45 -9.86
N GLU A 39 -12.23 13.71 -9.89
CA GLU A 39 -12.81 14.97 -10.34
C GLU A 39 -13.52 15.67 -9.17
N PRO A 40 -13.15 16.91 -8.82
CA PRO A 40 -13.78 17.64 -7.73
C PRO A 40 -15.21 18.04 -8.11
N ILE A 41 -16.16 17.85 -7.19
CA ILE A 41 -17.57 18.26 -7.29
C ILE A 41 -17.82 19.48 -6.42
N LYS A 42 -17.33 19.46 -5.17
CA LYS A 42 -17.58 20.52 -4.18
C LYS A 42 -16.31 20.82 -3.40
N ILE A 43 -16.02 22.10 -3.21
CA ILE A 43 -14.90 22.57 -2.40
C ILE A 43 -15.46 23.19 -1.13
N GLY A 44 -15.17 22.58 0.01
CA GLY A 44 -15.53 23.06 1.34
C GLY A 44 -14.42 23.84 2.02
N VAL A 45 -14.65 24.24 3.28
CA VAL A 45 -13.66 24.98 4.08
C VAL A 45 -12.47 24.09 4.43
N ASP A 46 -12.73 22.87 4.90
CA ASP A 46 -11.77 21.89 5.43
C ASP A 46 -11.66 20.60 4.59
N SER A 47 -12.48 20.50 3.54
CA SER A 47 -12.71 19.26 2.81
C SER A 47 -13.02 19.51 1.35
N ILE A 48 -12.79 18.50 0.52
CA ILE A 48 -13.12 18.52 -0.90
C ILE A 48 -13.87 17.24 -1.21
N THR A 49 -15.02 17.38 -1.87
CA THR A 49 -15.81 16.27 -2.36
C THR A 49 -15.48 16.03 -3.83
N PHE A 50 -15.20 14.78 -4.15
CA PHE A 50 -14.92 14.30 -5.49
C PHE A 50 -16.02 13.33 -5.93
N ARG A 51 -16.17 13.15 -7.24
CA ARG A 51 -16.91 11.99 -7.76
C ARG A 51 -16.25 10.73 -7.22
N ALA A 52 -17.04 9.79 -6.70
CA ALA A 52 -16.47 8.53 -6.25
C ALA A 52 -15.72 7.85 -7.41
N PRO A 53 -14.57 7.22 -7.12
CA PRO A 53 -13.86 6.42 -8.11
C PRO A 53 -14.64 5.13 -8.41
N ARG A 54 -14.09 4.26 -9.25
CA ARG A 54 -14.66 2.93 -9.49
C ARG A 54 -14.82 2.16 -8.18
N LEU A 55 -15.82 1.29 -8.12
CA LEU A 55 -16.14 0.50 -6.92
C LEU A 55 -14.93 -0.28 -6.37
N GLN A 56 -14.11 -0.85 -7.25
CA GLN A 56 -12.82 -1.46 -6.88
C GLN A 56 -11.93 -0.53 -6.05
N VAL A 57 -11.78 0.73 -6.46
CA VAL A 57 -10.97 1.70 -5.73
C VAL A 57 -11.66 2.08 -4.41
N CYS A 58 -12.98 2.26 -4.40
CA CYS A 58 -13.75 2.51 -3.17
C CYS A 58 -13.51 1.43 -2.11
N MET A 59 -13.49 0.16 -2.50
CA MET A 59 -13.27 -0.99 -1.60
C MET A 59 -11.88 -1.03 -0.97
N THR A 60 -10.90 -0.41 -1.63
CA THR A 60 -9.50 -0.37 -1.20
C THR A 60 -9.14 0.90 -0.43
N LEU A 61 -10.06 1.86 -0.30
CA LEU A 61 -9.83 3.07 0.49
C LEU A 61 -9.63 2.69 1.96
N ARG A 62 -8.52 3.15 2.53
CA ARG A 62 -8.16 3.00 3.94
C ARG A 62 -7.57 4.34 4.40
N ASP A 63 -7.74 4.67 5.67
CA ASP A 63 -7.17 5.89 6.25
C ASP A 63 -5.68 5.68 6.58
N PRO A 64 -4.74 6.50 6.04
CA PRO A 64 -4.95 7.60 5.08
C PRO A 64 -4.91 7.11 3.61
N VAL A 65 -5.59 7.85 2.73
CA VAL A 65 -5.40 7.75 1.26
C VAL A 65 -4.35 8.75 0.80
N TYR A 66 -3.83 8.54 -0.41
CA TYR A 66 -2.80 9.38 -1.00
C TYR A 66 -3.32 10.07 -2.25
N LEU A 67 -2.93 11.33 -2.43
CA LEU A 67 -3.20 12.14 -3.61
C LEU A 67 -1.89 12.52 -4.26
N TYR A 68 -1.85 12.38 -5.58
CA TYR A 68 -0.69 12.67 -6.39
C TYR A 68 -1.06 13.51 -7.61
N SER A 69 -0.23 14.52 -7.88
CA SER A 69 -0.19 15.26 -9.14
C SER A 69 1.26 15.63 -9.45
N ARG A 70 1.62 15.70 -10.73
CA ARG A 70 2.99 16.05 -11.18
C ARG A 70 3.43 17.45 -10.75
N VAL A 71 2.49 18.32 -10.42
CA VAL A 71 2.74 19.71 -10.01
C VAL A 71 2.72 19.88 -8.48
N LEU A 72 2.35 18.85 -7.72
CA LEU A 72 2.48 18.90 -6.27
C LEU A 72 3.94 18.73 -5.88
N PRO A 73 4.42 19.46 -4.85
CA PRO A 73 5.78 19.32 -4.37
C PRO A 73 6.02 17.94 -3.74
N GLU A 74 4.98 17.37 -3.13
CA GLU A 74 5.01 16.11 -2.39
C GLU A 74 3.66 15.40 -2.51
N THR A 75 3.61 14.13 -2.11
CA THR A 75 2.34 13.41 -2.01
C THR A 75 1.51 13.98 -0.87
N VAL A 76 0.23 14.18 -1.12
CA VAL A 76 -0.72 14.62 -0.09
C VAL A 76 -1.38 13.39 0.52
N ARG A 77 -1.44 13.31 1.85
CA ARG A 77 -2.30 12.38 2.58
C ARG A 77 -3.63 13.05 2.88
N ALA A 78 -4.71 12.28 2.87
CA ALA A 78 -6.02 12.73 3.27
C ALA A 78 -6.81 11.59 3.91
N LYS A 79 -7.81 11.94 4.71
CA LYS A 79 -8.77 10.99 5.30
C LYS A 79 -9.96 10.81 4.36
N PRO A 80 -10.25 9.58 3.90
CA PRO A 80 -11.40 9.31 3.03
C PRO A 80 -12.70 9.13 3.82
N GLN A 81 -13.78 9.66 3.28
CA GLN A 81 -15.15 9.38 3.72
C GLN A 81 -16.02 9.15 2.48
N LEU A 82 -16.50 7.91 2.29
CA LEU A 82 -17.51 7.60 1.28
C LEU A 82 -18.87 8.09 1.77
N ILE A 83 -19.59 8.81 0.92
CA ILE A 83 -20.91 9.33 1.21
C ILE A 83 -21.92 8.57 0.33
N ASN A 84 -22.83 7.85 0.98
CA ASN A 84 -23.78 6.92 0.35
C ASN A 84 -25.03 7.59 -0.27
N SER A 85 -25.05 8.91 -0.44
CA SER A 85 -26.11 9.56 -1.18
C SER A 85 -25.84 9.41 -2.67
N HIS A 86 -26.67 8.68 -3.42
CA HIS A 86 -26.57 8.59 -4.88
C HIS A 86 -26.52 9.99 -5.52
N PRO A 87 -25.53 10.30 -6.39
CA PRO A 87 -24.36 9.49 -6.79
C PRO A 87 -23.28 9.42 -5.70
N GLN A 88 -22.68 8.24 -5.47
CA GLN A 88 -21.63 8.05 -4.45
C GLN A 88 -20.54 9.13 -4.58
N GLU A 89 -20.31 9.86 -3.50
CA GLU A 89 -19.34 10.92 -3.41
C GLU A 89 -18.19 10.50 -2.49
N LEU A 90 -16.96 10.88 -2.85
CA LEU A 90 -15.80 10.72 -1.98
C LEU A 90 -15.43 12.06 -1.37
N ARG A 91 -15.66 12.24 -0.07
CA ARG A 91 -15.17 13.41 0.66
C ARG A 91 -13.79 13.10 1.23
N LEU A 92 -12.84 13.99 0.95
CA LEU A 92 -11.51 13.97 1.53
C LEU A 92 -11.34 15.14 2.50
N SER A 93 -10.67 14.87 3.63
CA SER A 93 -10.39 15.82 4.71
C SER A 93 -8.99 15.57 5.29
N ASP A 94 -8.57 16.36 6.29
CA ASP A 94 -7.29 16.19 7.00
C ASP A 94 -6.07 16.12 6.06
N PHE A 95 -5.98 17.09 5.14
CA PHE A 95 -4.93 17.12 4.13
C PHE A 95 -3.57 17.49 4.74
N SER A 96 -2.54 16.69 4.47
CA SER A 96 -1.17 16.98 4.89
C SER A 96 -0.16 16.49 3.85
N PHE A 97 0.90 17.25 3.61
CA PHE A 97 2.06 16.75 2.86
C PHE A 97 2.81 15.69 3.67
N ASN A 98 3.41 14.71 3.00
CA ASN A 98 4.02 13.55 3.65
C ASN A 98 5.55 13.47 3.55
N GLY A 99 6.21 14.53 3.06
CA GLY A 99 7.66 14.64 2.92
C GLY A 99 8.25 13.85 1.75
N ASN A 100 7.45 13.13 0.96
CA ASN A 100 7.94 12.18 -0.05
C ASN A 100 7.10 12.19 -1.33
N LEU A 101 7.74 11.97 -2.47
CA LEU A 101 7.04 11.69 -3.71
C LEU A 101 6.58 10.23 -3.72
N TRP A 102 5.31 10.01 -4.08
CA TRP A 102 4.68 8.70 -4.14
C TRP A 102 5.49 7.73 -5.03
N PHE A 103 6.12 8.27 -6.07
CA PHE A 103 6.87 7.54 -7.08
C PHE A 103 8.17 6.90 -6.57
N ASP A 104 8.68 7.30 -5.41
CA ASP A 104 9.95 6.73 -4.89
C ASP A 104 9.80 5.26 -4.43
N ARG A 105 8.58 4.72 -4.41
CA ARG A 105 8.27 3.30 -4.11
C ARG A 105 7.58 2.58 -5.28
N MET A 106 7.95 2.87 -6.53
CA MET A 106 7.30 2.28 -7.71
C MET A 106 7.43 0.77 -7.88
N GLU A 107 8.32 0.10 -7.14
CA GLU A 107 8.42 -1.34 -7.28
C GLU A 107 7.19 -2.03 -6.69
N GLN A 108 6.44 -2.70 -7.55
CA GLN A 108 5.21 -3.38 -7.19
C GLN A 108 5.51 -4.47 -6.16
N ARG A 109 4.85 -4.36 -5.00
CA ARG A 109 4.89 -5.36 -3.94
C ARG A 109 3.57 -6.11 -3.92
N VAL A 110 3.61 -7.40 -3.66
CA VAL A 110 2.41 -8.21 -3.46
C VAL A 110 2.47 -8.90 -2.10
N GLN A 111 1.34 -8.95 -1.43
CA GLN A 111 1.16 -9.78 -0.25
C GLN A 111 0.91 -11.23 -0.70
N PRO A 112 1.60 -12.22 -0.10
CA PRO A 112 1.29 -13.62 -0.34
C PRO A 112 -0.17 -13.99 -0.05
N ASP A 113 -0.66 -15.03 -0.71
CA ASP A 113 -2.01 -15.60 -0.56
C ASP A 113 -2.24 -16.22 0.83
N ARG A 114 -1.16 -16.72 1.44
CA ARG A 114 -1.14 -17.32 2.78
C ARG A 114 -0.01 -16.73 3.63
N PRO A 115 -0.06 -16.86 4.97
CA PRO A 115 1.11 -16.60 5.80
C PRO A 115 2.29 -17.46 5.34
N VAL A 116 3.40 -16.82 4.99
CA VAL A 116 4.65 -17.49 4.62
C VAL A 116 5.65 -17.28 5.75
N GLU A 117 6.09 -18.38 6.36
CA GLU A 117 7.17 -18.37 7.33
C GLU A 117 8.51 -18.18 6.61
N VAL A 118 9.36 -17.33 7.19
CA VAL A 118 10.68 -16.99 6.70
C VAL A 118 11.68 -17.32 7.79
N MET A 119 12.63 -18.20 7.47
CA MET A 119 13.83 -18.34 8.28
C MET A 119 14.76 -17.17 7.97
N LEU A 120 14.93 -16.29 8.95
CA LEU A 120 15.79 -15.12 8.89
C LEU A 120 17.09 -15.41 9.64
N LYS A 121 18.21 -15.48 8.93
CA LYS A 121 19.54 -15.50 9.55
C LYS A 121 20.03 -14.07 9.75
N LEU A 122 20.20 -13.69 11.01
CA LEU A 122 20.63 -12.36 11.43
C LEU A 122 21.71 -12.49 12.52
N ASN A 123 22.89 -11.88 12.31
CA ASN A 123 24.02 -11.94 13.26
C ASN A 123 24.36 -13.38 13.70
N ASN A 124 24.39 -14.31 12.74
CA ASN A 124 24.63 -15.75 12.96
C ASN A 124 23.61 -16.46 13.89
N ARG A 125 22.43 -15.87 14.09
CA ARG A 125 21.28 -16.48 14.76
C ARG A 125 20.14 -16.63 13.76
N ILE A 126 19.31 -17.65 13.96
CA ILE A 126 18.13 -17.90 13.13
C ILE A 126 16.90 -17.44 13.90
N TYR A 127 16.06 -16.68 13.22
CA TYR A 127 14.78 -16.21 13.72
C TYR A 127 13.68 -16.66 12.75
N SER A 128 12.48 -16.92 13.29
CA SER A 128 11.29 -17.09 12.46
C SER A 128 10.58 -15.75 12.31
N ALA A 129 10.23 -15.40 11.08
CA ALA A 129 9.45 -14.22 10.74
C ALA A 129 8.33 -14.59 9.76
N THR A 130 7.35 -13.71 9.61
CA THR A 130 6.31 -13.86 8.58
C THR A 130 6.56 -12.88 7.44
N LEU A 131 6.53 -13.35 6.19
CA LEU A 131 6.57 -12.50 5.02
C LEU A 131 5.24 -11.74 4.88
N ARG A 132 5.32 -10.41 4.89
CA ARG A 132 4.17 -9.49 4.75
C ARG A 132 3.96 -9.08 3.31
N ASP A 133 5.03 -8.77 2.60
CA ASP A 133 5.02 -8.38 1.20
C ASP A 133 6.34 -8.72 0.53
N ILE A 134 6.33 -8.92 -0.78
CA ILE A 134 7.51 -9.16 -1.59
C ILE A 134 7.43 -8.43 -2.93
N SER A 135 8.58 -7.96 -3.40
CA SER A 135 8.82 -7.43 -4.73
C SER A 135 10.12 -8.00 -5.30
N LEU A 136 10.54 -7.56 -6.48
CA LEU A 136 11.79 -8.04 -7.10
C LEU A 136 13.01 -7.79 -6.22
N HIS A 137 13.07 -6.64 -5.54
CA HIS A 137 14.23 -6.25 -4.75
C HIS A 137 13.88 -5.94 -3.29
N GLY A 138 12.66 -6.25 -2.85
CA GLY A 138 12.19 -5.94 -1.50
C GLY A 138 11.42 -7.08 -0.85
N ALA A 139 11.58 -7.23 0.45
CA ALA A 139 10.74 -8.07 1.29
C ALA A 139 10.37 -7.33 2.58
N GLY A 140 9.10 -7.37 2.95
CA GLY A 140 8.60 -6.91 4.25
C GLY A 140 8.46 -8.11 5.18
N LEU A 141 9.15 -8.10 6.31
CA LEU A 141 9.12 -9.18 7.31
C LEU A 141 8.50 -8.68 8.60
N LEU A 142 7.69 -9.52 9.25
CA LEU A 142 7.21 -9.31 10.60
C LEU A 142 7.87 -10.34 11.53
N LEU A 143 8.79 -9.86 12.35
CA LEU A 143 9.57 -10.66 13.28
C LEU A 143 8.95 -10.60 14.67
N TYR A 144 8.68 -11.77 15.26
CA TYR A 144 8.30 -11.86 16.67
C TYR A 144 9.54 -11.76 17.54
N ILE A 145 9.58 -10.74 18.40
CA ILE A 145 10.69 -10.45 19.32
C ILE A 145 10.32 -10.78 20.77
N GLY A 146 9.08 -11.22 21.03
CA GLY A 146 8.56 -11.48 22.37
C GLY A 146 8.70 -10.28 23.30
N ASP A 147 8.89 -10.53 24.59
CA ASP A 147 9.10 -9.49 25.61
C ASP A 147 10.57 -9.06 25.70
N GLN A 148 11.19 -8.78 24.55
CA GLN A 148 12.56 -8.27 24.47
C GLN A 148 12.56 -6.79 24.06
N PRO A 149 12.31 -5.85 24.99
CA PRO A 149 12.24 -4.42 24.69
C PRO A 149 13.59 -3.85 24.19
N GLY A 150 14.72 -4.51 24.51
CA GLY A 150 16.05 -4.14 24.02
C GLY A 150 16.42 -4.77 22.67
N PHE A 151 15.63 -5.69 22.12
CA PHE A 151 15.94 -6.27 20.83
C PHE A 151 15.79 -5.22 19.73
N ASP A 152 16.83 -5.07 18.92
CA ASP A 152 16.83 -4.17 17.79
C ASP A 152 17.78 -4.68 16.69
N VAL A 153 17.54 -4.24 15.45
CA VAL A 153 18.31 -4.67 14.28
C VAL A 153 18.84 -3.43 13.56
N LEU A 154 20.15 -3.32 13.35
CA LEU A 154 20.68 -2.13 12.69
C LEU A 154 20.28 -2.07 11.20
N VAL A 155 20.08 -0.86 10.69
CA VAL A 155 19.95 -0.65 9.23
C VAL A 155 21.31 -1.00 8.61
N ASN A 156 21.27 -1.56 7.40
CA ASN A 156 22.38 -2.16 6.67
C ASN A 156 22.92 -3.47 7.26
N THR A 157 22.30 -4.04 8.30
CA THR A 157 22.68 -5.40 8.74
C THR A 157 22.40 -6.42 7.63
N PRO A 158 23.39 -7.24 7.23
CA PRO A 158 23.20 -8.29 6.24
C PRO A 158 22.33 -9.40 6.82
N VAL A 159 21.52 -10.01 5.95
CA VAL A 159 20.59 -11.08 6.32
C VAL A 159 20.53 -12.13 5.23
N ASP A 160 20.30 -13.38 5.62
CA ASP A 160 19.93 -14.46 4.70
C ASP A 160 18.48 -14.85 4.99
N LEU A 161 17.68 -14.97 3.93
CA LEU A 161 16.27 -15.33 4.02
C LEU A 161 16.06 -16.67 3.33
N ARG A 162 15.31 -17.57 3.99
CA ARG A 162 14.81 -18.79 3.37
C ARG A 162 13.30 -18.92 3.55
N PHE A 163 12.56 -19.09 2.46
CA PHE A 163 11.09 -19.19 2.48
C PHE A 163 10.51 -19.87 1.24
N ASP A 164 9.24 -20.31 1.35
CA ASP A 164 8.51 -21.01 0.29
C ASP A 164 7.23 -20.24 -0.09
N LEU A 165 7.22 -19.52 -1.22
CA LEU A 165 5.96 -18.92 -1.72
C LEU A 165 5.09 -19.96 -2.45
N THR A 166 5.71 -20.99 -3.03
CA THR A 166 5.02 -22.12 -3.65
C THR A 166 5.42 -23.42 -2.95
N PRO A 167 4.54 -24.43 -2.86
CA PRO A 167 4.82 -25.68 -2.16
C PRO A 167 6.04 -26.48 -2.67
N THR A 168 6.57 -26.12 -3.83
CA THR A 168 7.52 -26.96 -4.59
C THR A 168 8.98 -26.56 -4.46
N THR A 169 9.31 -25.32 -4.08
CA THR A 169 10.71 -24.86 -4.12
C THR A 169 10.98 -23.72 -3.14
N PRO A 170 11.88 -23.94 -2.15
CA PRO A 170 12.34 -22.88 -1.27
C PRO A 170 13.26 -21.92 -2.02
N ILE A 171 13.17 -20.65 -1.64
CA ILE A 171 14.07 -19.61 -2.08
C ILE A 171 15.01 -19.27 -0.94
N ASP A 172 16.31 -19.33 -1.23
CA ASP A 172 17.37 -18.79 -0.40
C ASP A 172 17.87 -17.49 -1.03
N VAL A 173 17.71 -16.35 -0.35
CA VAL A 173 18.10 -15.04 -0.87
C VAL A 173 18.86 -14.21 0.16
N HIS A 174 19.96 -13.61 -0.28
CA HIS A 174 20.73 -12.66 0.52
C HIS A 174 20.09 -11.27 0.49
N GLY A 175 20.25 -10.51 1.57
CA GLY A 175 19.68 -9.18 1.68
C GLY A 175 20.35 -8.29 2.72
N ARG A 176 19.79 -7.09 2.87
CA ARG A 176 20.14 -6.15 3.93
C ARG A 176 18.91 -5.46 4.49
N VAL A 177 18.91 -5.21 5.79
CA VAL A 177 17.86 -4.41 6.44
C VAL A 177 17.96 -2.97 5.95
N VAL A 178 16.87 -2.43 5.41
CA VAL A 178 16.79 -1.03 4.94
C VAL A 178 15.88 -0.17 5.80
N CYS A 179 14.91 -0.77 6.48
CA CYS A 179 14.12 -0.08 7.49
C CYS A 179 13.67 -1.03 8.60
N ARG A 180 13.40 -0.46 9.76
CA ARG A 180 12.82 -1.18 10.89
C ARG A 180 11.78 -0.32 11.57
N ARG A 181 10.73 -0.93 12.10
CA ARG A 181 9.68 -0.25 12.84
C ARG A 181 9.06 -1.20 13.85
N ARG A 182 9.00 -0.81 15.13
CA ARG A 182 8.25 -1.56 16.14
C ARG A 182 6.76 -1.53 15.81
N VAL A 183 6.11 -2.67 15.95
CA VAL A 183 4.67 -2.85 15.76
C VAL A 183 4.11 -3.41 17.06
N GLY A 184 3.58 -2.55 17.91
CA GLY A 184 3.24 -2.93 19.29
C GLY A 184 4.49 -3.24 20.13
N THR A 185 4.33 -4.08 21.15
CA THR A 185 5.39 -4.42 22.11
C THR A 185 6.24 -5.62 21.70
N THR A 186 5.65 -6.58 20.98
CA THR A 186 6.24 -7.91 20.73
C THR A 186 6.64 -8.18 19.28
N MET A 187 6.39 -7.23 18.37
CA MET A 187 6.70 -7.39 16.93
C MET A 187 7.63 -6.28 16.42
N LEU A 188 8.52 -6.68 15.51
CA LEU A 188 9.38 -5.78 14.76
C LEU A 188 9.14 -5.99 13.26
N TYR A 189 8.69 -4.94 12.57
CA TYR A 189 8.68 -4.93 11.12
C TYR A 189 10.07 -4.62 10.59
N LEU A 190 10.56 -5.44 9.67
CA LEU A 190 11.81 -5.24 8.95
C LEU A 190 11.52 -5.11 7.46
N GLY A 191 11.89 -3.98 6.87
CA GLY A 191 12.03 -3.89 5.42
C GLY A 191 13.42 -4.34 5.03
N VAL A 192 13.49 -5.33 4.14
CA VAL A 192 14.73 -5.91 3.64
C VAL A 192 14.84 -5.61 2.14
N ARG A 193 16.00 -5.13 1.71
CA ARG A 193 16.39 -5.15 0.29
C ARG A 193 17.02 -6.50 0.00
N ILE A 194 16.45 -7.26 -0.92
CA ILE A 194 16.93 -8.58 -1.32
C ILE A 194 17.76 -8.50 -2.61
N PHE A 195 18.62 -9.48 -2.81
CA PHE A 195 19.52 -9.59 -3.96
C PHE A 195 19.34 -10.97 -4.61
N PRO A 196 18.24 -11.19 -5.33
CA PRO A 196 18.01 -12.46 -6.01
C PRO A 196 19.04 -12.71 -7.10
N SER A 197 19.31 -13.98 -7.40
CA SER A 197 20.00 -14.39 -8.62
C SER A 197 19.14 -14.09 -9.86
N GLU A 198 19.70 -14.22 -11.05
CA GLU A 198 18.94 -14.03 -12.30
C GLU A 198 17.76 -15.01 -12.41
N GLU A 199 17.96 -16.28 -12.06
CA GLU A 199 16.91 -17.30 -12.03
C GLU A 199 15.81 -16.95 -11.02
N GLN A 200 16.20 -16.57 -9.81
CA GLN A 200 15.26 -16.15 -8.77
C GLN A 200 14.49 -14.90 -9.16
N THR A 201 15.13 -13.98 -9.89
CA THR A 201 14.48 -12.76 -10.41
C THR A 201 13.36 -13.12 -11.38
N ARG A 202 13.64 -13.96 -12.38
CA ARG A 202 12.62 -14.42 -13.35
C ARG A 202 11.47 -15.16 -12.67
N TRP A 203 11.80 -15.97 -11.66
CA TRP A 203 10.79 -16.66 -10.87
C TRP A 203 9.93 -15.68 -10.06
N LEU A 204 10.54 -14.69 -9.41
CA LEU A 204 9.83 -13.66 -8.64
C LEU A 204 8.94 -12.80 -9.53
N GLU A 205 9.39 -12.43 -10.73
CA GLU A 205 8.58 -11.72 -11.73
C GLU A 205 7.29 -12.49 -12.03
N ASN A 206 7.40 -13.78 -12.36
CA ASN A 206 6.25 -14.63 -12.66
C ASN A 206 5.31 -14.77 -11.45
N TYR A 207 5.87 -14.96 -10.25
CA TYR A 207 5.09 -15.01 -9.02
C TYR A 207 4.32 -13.71 -8.78
N ILE A 208 4.98 -12.55 -8.88
CA ILE A 208 4.38 -11.23 -8.64
C ILE A 208 3.27 -10.95 -9.64
N VAL A 209 3.46 -11.28 -10.92
CA VAL A 209 2.43 -11.13 -11.96
C VAL A 209 1.22 -12.01 -11.66
N ARG A 210 1.44 -13.29 -11.36
CA ARG A 210 0.35 -14.23 -11.03
C ARG A 210 -0.41 -13.76 -9.79
N ARG A 211 0.31 -13.44 -8.71
CA ARG A 211 -0.30 -13.00 -7.44
C ARG A 211 -1.08 -11.70 -7.60
N LYS A 212 -0.67 -10.80 -8.49
CA LYS A 212 -1.43 -9.58 -8.82
C LYS A 212 -2.81 -9.93 -9.41
N LEU A 213 -2.87 -10.85 -10.36
CA LEU A 213 -4.13 -11.28 -10.97
C LEU A 213 -5.04 -11.93 -9.93
N GLU A 214 -4.49 -12.77 -9.06
CA GLU A 214 -5.23 -13.37 -7.94
C GLU A 214 -5.79 -12.29 -6.99
N ILE A 215 -5.01 -11.28 -6.62
CA ILE A 215 -5.46 -10.17 -5.75
C ILE A 215 -6.59 -9.36 -6.41
N LEU A 216 -6.54 -9.17 -7.74
CA LEU A 216 -7.61 -8.48 -8.47
C LEU A 216 -8.90 -9.31 -8.46
N ASN A 217 -8.82 -10.62 -8.70
CA ASN A 217 -9.97 -11.52 -8.63
C ASN A 217 -10.57 -11.57 -7.21
N GLU A 218 -9.73 -11.65 -6.17
CA GLU A 218 -10.19 -11.60 -4.77
C GLU A 218 -10.92 -10.29 -4.45
N LEU A 219 -10.50 -9.17 -5.05
CA LEU A 219 -11.19 -7.89 -4.87
C LEU A 219 -12.54 -7.86 -5.58
N ASP A 220 -12.64 -8.44 -6.77
CA ASP A 220 -13.89 -8.55 -7.52
C ASP A 220 -14.90 -9.47 -6.82
N GLU A 221 -14.43 -10.58 -6.24
CA GLU A 221 -15.26 -11.45 -5.40
C GLU A 221 -15.83 -10.70 -4.19
N LEU A 222 -15.01 -9.94 -3.47
CA LEU A 222 -15.46 -9.11 -2.34
C LEU A 222 -16.50 -8.05 -2.75
N ILE A 223 -16.38 -7.50 -3.95
CA ILE A 223 -17.36 -6.55 -4.49
C ILE A 223 -18.69 -7.26 -4.72
N ASN A 224 -18.66 -8.42 -5.37
CA ASN A 224 -19.86 -9.19 -5.66
C ASN A 224 -20.60 -9.60 -4.37
N GLU A 225 -19.87 -10.11 -3.37
CA GLU A 225 -20.43 -10.48 -2.06
C GLU A 225 -21.14 -9.30 -1.35
N GLN A 226 -20.60 -8.09 -1.48
CA GLN A 226 -21.22 -6.90 -0.88
C GLN A 226 -22.43 -6.36 -1.65
N MET A 227 -22.52 -6.66 -2.94
CA MET A 227 -23.62 -6.26 -3.81
C MET A 227 -24.80 -7.25 -3.77
N GLU A 228 -24.56 -8.55 -3.55
CA GLU A 228 -25.59 -9.60 -3.47
C GLU A 228 -26.73 -9.35 -2.43
N PRO A 229 -26.50 -8.79 -1.23
CA PRO A 229 -27.60 -8.50 -0.31
C PRO A 229 -28.45 -7.27 -0.72
N GLN A 230 -28.03 -6.47 -1.71
CA GLN A 230 -28.80 -5.30 -2.16
C GLN A 230 -29.80 -5.65 -3.26
N THR A 231 -29.45 -6.53 -4.19
CA THR A 231 -30.34 -6.95 -5.29
C THR A 231 -31.52 -7.80 -4.82
N ALA A 232 -31.38 -8.57 -3.75
CA ALA A 232 -32.49 -9.36 -3.21
C ALA A 232 -33.51 -8.50 -2.45
N ALA A 233 -33.09 -7.41 -1.80
CA ALA A 233 -34.00 -6.51 -1.09
C ALA A 233 -34.85 -5.65 -2.05
N ASP A 234 -34.29 -5.27 -3.20
CA ASP A 234 -34.98 -4.48 -4.23
C ASP A 234 -35.95 -5.30 -5.11
N LEU A 235 -36.04 -6.61 -4.92
CA LEU A 235 -36.98 -7.51 -5.64
C LEU A 235 -38.23 -7.87 -4.82
N TYR A 236 -38.32 -7.41 -3.55
CA TYR A 236 -39.44 -7.71 -2.65
C TYR A 236 -40.25 -6.49 -2.21
N PHE A 237 -40.05 -5.31 -2.83
CA PHE A 237 -40.87 -4.12 -2.61
C PHE A 237 -41.39 -3.50 -3.90
#